data_AF-A0A9J6E3A2-F1
#
_entry.id   AF-A0A9J6E3A2-F1
#
_cell.length_a   1.000
_cell.length_b   1.000
_cell.length_c   1.000
_cell.angle_alpha   90.00
_cell.angle_beta   90.00
_cell.angle_gamma   90.00
#
_symmetry.space_group_name_H-M   'P 1'
#
loop_
_entity.id
_entity.type
_entity.pdbx_description
1 polymer ?
#
loop_
_entity_poly.entity_id
_entity_poly.type
_entity_poly.pdbx_seq_one_letter_code
_entity_poly.pdbx_strand_id
1 'polypeptide(L)'
;MGLLMGCYHNILAITILTRLSKKPKPTARITDWPEFRLLREEQASKTITDINEWIASLQEYVQVTTGEVKTTTDLPTTYSRLLHMWDAHAGLMRRRRRQRHNKKLRRRIEALARKIENHSSGVSCVTVSTSR
;
A
#
# COMPACT_ATOMS: atom_id res chain seq x y z
N MET A 1 57.15 -9.38 -24.18
CA MET A 1 56.26 -10.42 -23.60
C MET A 1 56.08 -10.11 -22.13
N GLY A 2 54.98 -9.47 -21.77
CA GLY A 2 54.68 -9.06 -20.40
C GLY A 2 53.96 -10.17 -19.63
N LEU A 3 54.32 -10.34 -18.36
CA LEU A 3 53.52 -11.07 -17.40
C LEU A 3 53.31 -10.16 -16.19
N LEU A 4 52.08 -9.68 -16.08
CA LEU A 4 51.57 -8.95 -14.93
C LEU A 4 51.74 -9.84 -13.69
N MET A 5 52.57 -9.38 -12.74
CA MET A 5 52.53 -9.86 -11.36
C MET A 5 51.21 -9.36 -10.75
N GLY A 6 50.14 -10.12 -11.02
CA GLY A 6 48.86 -9.96 -10.37
C GLY A 6 49.04 -10.22 -8.88
N CYS A 7 49.01 -9.16 -8.10
CA CYS A 7 49.11 -9.24 -6.65
C CYS A 7 47.84 -9.94 -6.12
N TYR A 8 47.92 -11.25 -5.89
CA TYR A 8 46.86 -12.06 -5.29
C TYR A 8 46.66 -11.65 -3.83
N HIS A 9 45.93 -10.56 -3.61
CA HIS A 9 45.49 -10.16 -2.28
C HIS A 9 44.33 -11.07 -1.87
N ASN A 10 44.59 -12.03 -0.99
CA ASN A 10 43.53 -12.80 -0.35
C ASN A 10 43.05 -12.06 0.89
N ILE A 11 41.85 -11.51 0.81
CA ILE A 11 41.13 -10.99 1.98
C ILE A 11 40.58 -12.21 2.74
N LEU A 12 41.19 -12.55 3.87
CA LEU A 12 40.83 -13.75 4.64
C LEU A 12 39.58 -13.52 5.52
N ALA A 13 39.36 -12.30 6.00
CA ALA A 13 38.11 -11.91 6.67
C ALA A 13 38.03 -10.39 6.79
N ILE A 14 36.83 -9.83 6.65
CA ILE A 14 36.53 -8.43 7.03
C ILE A 14 35.42 -8.48 8.07
N THR A 15 35.68 -7.93 9.26
CA THR A 15 34.66 -7.74 10.28
C THR A 15 34.07 -6.35 10.14
N ILE A 16 32.85 -6.28 9.60
CA ILE A 16 32.11 -5.03 9.49
C ILE A 16 31.18 -4.94 10.71
N LEU A 17 31.42 -3.97 11.58
CA LEU A 17 30.50 -3.62 12.66
C LEU A 17 29.27 -2.94 12.05
N THR A 18 28.27 -3.73 11.70
CA THR A 18 26.99 -3.21 11.24
C THR A 18 26.14 -2.81 12.44
N ARG A 19 25.88 -1.51 12.60
CA ARG A 19 24.78 -1.07 13.45
C ARG A 19 23.50 -1.35 12.68
N LEU A 20 22.57 -2.10 13.26
CA LEU A 20 21.21 -2.20 12.74
C LEU A 20 20.59 -0.80 12.79
N SER A 21 20.71 -0.04 11.70
CA SER A 21 19.95 1.18 11.53
C SER A 21 18.48 0.77 11.41
N LYS A 22 17.75 0.88 12.53
CA LYS A 22 16.30 0.75 12.52
C LYS A 22 15.80 1.89 11.65
N LYS A 23 15.43 1.60 10.40
CA LYS A 23 14.76 2.57 9.55
C LYS A 23 13.57 3.13 10.34
N PRO A 24 13.39 4.46 10.42
CA PRO A 24 12.21 5.01 11.07
C PRO A 24 10.97 4.40 10.42
N LYS A 25 9.99 4.02 11.25
CA LYS A 25 8.76 3.40 10.76
C LYS A 25 8.12 4.37 9.77
N PRO A 26 7.86 3.96 8.52
CA PRO A 26 7.25 4.86 7.54
C PRO A 26 5.86 5.24 8.08
N THR A 27 5.63 6.53 8.29
CA THR A 27 4.29 7.06 8.52
C THR A 27 3.59 7.16 7.17
N ALA A 28 2.53 6.37 6.97
CA ALA A 28 1.74 6.45 5.76
C ALA A 28 0.73 7.59 5.92
N ARG A 29 0.83 8.60 5.05
CA ARG A 29 -0.22 9.62 4.88
C ARG A 29 -1.30 9.03 3.99
N ILE A 30 -2.48 8.83 4.53
CA ILE A 30 -3.63 8.31 3.79
C ILE A 30 -4.70 9.39 3.78
N THR A 31 -5.04 9.84 2.58
CA THR A 31 -6.12 10.80 2.36
C THR A 31 -7.44 10.06 2.17
N ASP A 32 -8.45 10.44 2.95
CA ASP A 32 -9.82 9.96 2.77
C ASP A 32 -10.48 10.68 1.58
N TRP A 33 -10.38 10.06 0.39
CA TRP A 33 -10.95 10.59 -0.85
C TRP A 33 -12.49 10.67 -0.86
N PRO A 34 -13.23 9.74 -0.23
CA PRO A 34 -14.66 9.93 0.01
C PRO A 34 -14.99 11.20 0.80
N GLU A 35 -14.36 11.41 1.95
CA GLU A 35 -14.60 12.58 2.80
C GLU A 35 -14.21 13.88 2.10
N PHE A 36 -13.07 13.88 1.40
CA PHE A 36 -12.64 14.99 0.55
C PHE A 36 -13.69 15.38 -0.50
N ARG A 37 -14.36 14.40 -1.11
CA ARG A 37 -15.38 14.67 -2.14
C ARG A 37 -16.63 15.31 -1.54
N LEU A 38 -17.05 14.87 -0.36
CA LEU A 38 -18.20 15.45 0.34
C LEU A 38 -17.91 16.89 0.78
N LEU A 39 -16.77 17.13 1.44
CA LEU A 39 -16.34 18.48 1.84
C LEU A 39 -16.27 19.42 0.63
N ARG A 40 -15.77 18.93 -0.50
CA ARG A 40 -15.72 19.72 -1.72
C ARG A 40 -17.11 20.01 -2.30
N GLU A 41 -18.03 19.06 -2.28
CA GLU A 41 -19.40 19.30 -2.76
C GLU A 41 -20.16 20.30 -1.88
N GLU A 42 -19.88 20.32 -0.57
CA GLU A 42 -20.51 21.25 0.39
C GLU A 42 -19.89 22.65 0.37
N GLN A 43 -18.55 22.76 0.27
CA GLN A 43 -17.84 24.04 0.42
C GLN A 43 -17.30 24.64 -0.86
N ALA A 44 -17.25 23.91 -1.99
CA ALA A 44 -16.72 24.51 -3.22
C ALA A 44 -17.72 25.50 -3.83
N SER A 45 -17.22 26.71 -4.08
CA SER A 45 -17.91 27.70 -4.89
C SER A 45 -18.09 27.19 -6.33
N LYS A 46 -19.31 27.30 -6.89
CA LYS A 46 -19.62 26.83 -8.25
C LYS A 46 -18.88 27.59 -9.36
N THR A 47 -18.35 28.77 -9.04
CA THR A 47 -17.64 29.64 -9.98
C THR A 47 -16.22 29.88 -9.47
N ILE A 48 -15.23 29.58 -10.31
CA ILE A 48 -13.81 29.81 -10.01
C ILE A 48 -13.49 31.24 -10.44
N THR A 49 -13.30 32.13 -9.46
CA THR A 49 -12.94 33.54 -9.70
C THR A 49 -11.43 33.71 -9.80
N ASP A 50 -10.67 33.06 -8.90
CA ASP A 50 -9.21 33.05 -8.89
C ASP A 50 -8.69 31.62 -8.79
N ILE A 51 -7.75 31.27 -9.67
CA ILE A 51 -7.12 29.95 -9.75
C ILE A 51 -6.20 29.71 -8.55
N ASN A 52 -5.52 30.73 -8.05
CA ASN A 52 -4.57 30.57 -6.94
C ASN A 52 -5.30 30.28 -5.63
N GLU A 53 -6.38 31.01 -5.35
CA GLU A 53 -7.24 30.78 -4.19
C GLU A 53 -7.91 29.39 -4.27
N TRP A 54 -8.33 29.00 -5.47
CA TRP A 54 -8.89 27.67 -5.68
C TRP A 54 -7.87 26.55 -5.41
N ILE A 55 -6.62 26.69 -5.86
CA ILE A 55 -5.55 25.73 -5.57
C ILE A 55 -5.24 25.69 -4.07
N ALA A 56 -5.20 26.84 -3.39
CA ALA A 56 -4.96 26.91 -1.96
C ALA A 56 -6.06 26.16 -1.18
N SER A 57 -7.33 26.36 -1.54
CA SER A 57 -8.46 25.64 -0.93
C SER A 57 -8.33 24.12 -1.11
N LEU A 58 -7.92 23.65 -2.29
CA LEU A 58 -7.71 22.23 -2.56
C LEU A 58 -6.61 21.62 -1.69
N GLN A 59 -5.50 22.35 -1.51
CA GLN A 59 -4.41 21.91 -0.65
C GLN A 59 -4.86 21.81 0.81
N GLU A 60 -5.65 22.77 1.28
CA GLU A 60 -6.22 22.77 2.63
C GLU A 60 -7.16 21.57 2.84
N TYR A 61 -8.10 21.33 1.93
CA TYR A 61 -9.00 20.17 2.02
C TYR A 61 -8.24 18.84 2.00
N VAL A 62 -7.19 18.73 1.18
CA VAL A 62 -6.32 17.54 1.18
C VAL A 62 -5.62 17.40 2.53
N GLN A 63 -5.13 18.47 3.14
CA GLN A 63 -4.48 18.36 4.46
C GLN A 63 -5.47 17.95 5.57
N VAL A 64 -6.67 18.52 5.58
CA VAL A 64 -7.72 18.20 6.56
C VAL A 64 -8.14 16.73 6.47
N THR A 65 -8.25 16.21 5.25
CA THR A 65 -8.67 14.82 4.99
C THR A 65 -7.51 13.83 4.98
N THR A 66 -6.27 14.30 5.14
CA THR A 66 -5.09 13.43 5.22
C THR A 66 -4.74 13.14 6.67
N GLY A 67 -5.11 11.95 7.13
CA GLY A 67 -4.68 11.43 8.42
C GLY A 67 -3.28 10.83 8.35
N GLU A 68 -2.49 11.04 9.40
CA GLU A 68 -1.23 10.31 9.61
C GLU A 68 -1.52 9.00 10.36
N VAL A 69 -1.55 7.88 9.63
CA VAL A 69 -1.73 6.57 10.24
C VAL A 69 -0.37 6.03 10.67
N LYS A 70 -0.15 5.92 12.00
CA LYS A 70 1.02 5.22 12.54
C LYS A 70 0.95 3.76 12.11
N THR A 71 1.89 3.32 11.28
CA THR A 71 2.01 1.91 10.90
C THR A 71 2.41 1.09 12.12
N THR A 72 1.43 0.50 12.81
CA THR A 72 1.64 -0.38 13.96
C THR A 72 2.47 -1.61 13.52
N THR A 73 3.45 -1.97 14.34
CA THR A 73 4.45 -3.01 14.07
C THR A 73 3.89 -4.43 14.01
N ASP A 74 2.63 -4.63 14.38
CA ASP A 74 1.99 -5.95 14.46
C ASP A 74 1.50 -6.52 13.13
N LEU A 75 1.54 -5.77 12.03
CA LEU A 75 0.91 -6.19 10.77
C LEU A 75 1.76 -6.20 9.47
N PRO A 76 3.10 -6.08 9.45
CA PRO A 76 3.83 -6.01 8.18
C PRO A 76 3.75 -7.31 7.36
N THR A 77 3.73 -8.47 8.03
CA THR A 77 3.72 -9.79 7.35
C THR A 77 2.34 -10.18 6.84
N THR A 78 1.27 -9.75 7.50
CA THR A 78 -0.13 -10.05 7.14
C THR A 78 -0.57 -9.30 5.88
N TYR A 79 -0.08 -8.08 5.64
CA TYR A 79 -0.41 -7.32 4.43
C TYR A 79 0.28 -7.80 3.16
N SER A 80 1.47 -8.40 3.22
CA SER A 80 2.13 -8.96 2.02
C SER A 80 1.31 -10.07 1.39
N ARG A 81 0.80 -11.00 2.20
CA ARG A 81 -0.04 -12.10 1.71
C ARG A 81 -1.36 -11.59 1.13
N LEU A 82 -1.97 -10.60 1.77
CA LEU A 82 -3.21 -9.99 1.27
C LEU A 82 -2.99 -9.27 -0.06
N LEU A 83 -1.88 -8.51 -0.18
CA LEU A 83 -1.48 -7.83 -1.40
C LEU A 83 -1.30 -8.81 -2.56
N HIS A 84 -0.58 -9.92 -2.32
CA HIS A 84 -0.43 -10.98 -3.32
C HIS A 84 -1.77 -11.61 -3.75
N MET A 85 -2.72 -11.76 -2.83
CA MET A 85 -4.07 -12.23 -3.17
C MET A 85 -4.82 -11.20 -4.04
N TRP A 86 -4.73 -9.91 -3.71
CA TRP A 86 -5.35 -8.84 -4.51
C TRP A 86 -4.76 -8.74 -5.92
N ASP A 87 -3.44 -8.84 -6.07
CA ASP A 87 -2.79 -8.87 -7.38
C ASP A 87 -3.22 -10.07 -8.22
N ALA A 88 -3.30 -11.25 -7.58
CA ALA A 88 -3.80 -12.46 -8.23
C ALA A 88 -5.27 -12.30 -8.66
N HIS A 89 -6.12 -11.69 -7.82
CA HIS A 89 -7.51 -11.39 -8.14
C HIS A 89 -7.63 -10.48 -9.37
N ALA A 90 -6.87 -9.38 -9.38
CA ALA A 90 -6.85 -8.43 -10.48
C ALA A 90 -6.35 -9.07 -11.79
N GLY A 91 -5.33 -9.93 -11.73
CA GLY A 91 -4.85 -10.72 -12.86
C GLY A 91 -5.93 -11.64 -13.46
N LEU A 92 -6.65 -12.37 -12.60
CA LEU A 92 -7.75 -13.24 -13.02
C LEU A 92 -8.92 -12.45 -13.60
N MET A 93 -9.26 -11.30 -13.02
CA MET A 93 -10.30 -10.40 -13.54
C MET A 93 -9.95 -9.86 -14.93
N ARG A 94 -8.70 -9.41 -15.14
CA ARG A 94 -8.20 -8.98 -16.47
C ARG A 94 -8.30 -10.12 -17.49
N ARG A 95 -7.92 -11.33 -17.10
CA ARG A 95 -8.05 -12.52 -17.97
C ARG A 95 -9.51 -12.85 -18.27
N ARG A 96 -10.42 -12.72 -17.30
CA ARG A 96 -11.85 -13.00 -17.47
C ARG A 96 -12.52 -12.00 -18.40
N ARG A 97 -12.11 -10.73 -18.39
CA ARG A 97 -12.60 -9.74 -19.36
C ARG A 97 -12.37 -10.21 -20.81
N ARG A 98 -11.26 -10.90 -21.07
CA ARG A 98 -10.93 -11.50 -22.38
C ARG A 98 -11.58 -12.86 -22.62
N GLN A 99 -11.86 -13.63 -21.56
CA GLN A 99 -12.42 -14.99 -21.64
C GLN A 99 -13.74 -15.11 -20.84
N ARG A 100 -14.76 -14.35 -21.24
CA ARG A 100 -16.02 -14.21 -20.47
C ARG A 100 -16.78 -15.53 -20.27
N HIS A 101 -16.71 -16.43 -21.25
CA HIS A 101 -17.39 -17.73 -21.24
C HIS A 101 -16.66 -18.80 -20.40
N ASN A 102 -15.44 -18.52 -19.92
CA ASN A 102 -14.66 -19.48 -19.15
C ASN A 102 -15.20 -19.59 -17.71
N LYS A 103 -16.07 -20.58 -17.49
CA LYS A 103 -16.67 -20.89 -16.19
C LYS A 103 -15.64 -21.27 -15.12
N LYS A 104 -14.52 -21.91 -15.50
CA LYS A 104 -13.43 -22.28 -14.56
C LYS A 104 -12.79 -21.03 -13.96
N LEU A 105 -12.57 -20.01 -14.80
CA LEU A 105 -11.97 -18.76 -14.38
C LEU A 105 -12.88 -17.98 -13.43
N ARG A 106 -14.20 -17.98 -13.68
CA ARG A 106 -15.20 -17.39 -12.78
C ARG A 106 -15.17 -18.04 -11.40
N ARG A 107 -15.23 -19.37 -11.32
CA ARG A 107 -15.15 -20.11 -10.05
C ARG A 107 -13.86 -19.82 -9.28
N ARG A 108 -12.73 -19.67 -9.98
CA ARG A 108 -11.43 -19.36 -9.35
C ARG A 108 -11.41 -17.94 -8.77
N ILE A 109 -12.04 -16.97 -9.44
CA ILE A 109 -12.20 -15.61 -8.93
C ILE A 109 -13.08 -15.62 -7.67
N GLU A 110 -14.24 -16.28 -7.72
CA GLU A 110 -15.15 -16.41 -6.57
C GLU A 110 -14.46 -17.07 -5.36
N ALA A 111 -13.72 -18.16 -5.58
CA ALA A 111 -12.98 -18.84 -4.53
C ALA A 111 -11.87 -17.96 -3.92
N LEU A 112 -11.21 -17.16 -4.74
CA LEU A 112 -10.13 -16.27 -4.28
C LEU A 112 -10.70 -15.04 -3.56
N ALA A 113 -11.84 -14.51 -3.99
CA ALA A 113 -12.57 -13.46 -3.29
C ALA A 113 -13.00 -13.90 -1.87
N ARG A 114 -13.57 -15.10 -1.71
CA ARG A 114 -13.89 -15.65 -0.38
C ARG A 114 -12.67 -15.82 0.52
N LYS A 115 -11.51 -16.20 -0.06
CA LYS A 115 -10.26 -16.30 0.70
C LYS A 115 -9.78 -14.93 1.20
N ILE A 116 -9.90 -13.89 0.37
CA ILE A 116 -9.59 -12.51 0.76
C ILE A 116 -10.52 -12.06 1.89
N GLU A 117 -11.83 -12.27 1.74
CA GLU A 117 -12.84 -11.92 2.72
C GLU A 117 -12.60 -12.60 4.08
N ASN A 118 -12.37 -13.91 4.10
CA ASN A 118 -12.06 -14.64 5.33
C ASN A 118 -10.77 -14.12 6.00
N HIS A 119 -9.76 -13.77 5.21
CA HIS A 119 -8.51 -13.22 5.74
C HIS A 119 -8.70 -11.79 6.28
N SER A 120 -9.49 -10.94 5.63
CA SER A 120 -9.76 -9.58 6.10
C SER A 120 -10.65 -9.57 7.35
N SER A 121 -11.66 -10.45 7.41
CA SER A 121 -12.57 -10.54 8.55
C SER A 121 -11.88 -11.06 9.81
N GLY A 122 -10.91 -11.98 9.67
CA GLY A 122 -10.07 -12.43 10.79
C GLY A 122 -9.19 -11.33 11.37
N VAL A 123 -8.76 -10.36 10.56
CA VAL A 123 -7.97 -9.21 11.02
C VAL A 123 -8.85 -8.16 11.72
N SER A 124 -10.09 -7.97 11.24
CA SER A 124 -11.07 -7.06 11.86
C SER A 124 -11.47 -7.50 13.28
N CYS A 125 -11.54 -8.82 13.54
CA CYS A 125 -11.89 -9.36 14.87
C CYS A 125 -10.87 -9.00 15.96
N VAL A 126 -9.58 -8.86 15.62
CA VAL A 126 -8.52 -8.57 16.60
C VAL A 126 -8.48 -7.08 16.99
N THR A 127 -9.00 -6.19 16.14
CA THR A 127 -8.94 -4.74 16.35
C THR A 127 -10.03 -4.17 17.27
N VAL A 128 -11.01 -4.96 17.72
CA VAL A 128 -12.12 -4.50 18.58
C VAL A 128 -11.90 -4.80 20.07
N SER A 129 -10.78 -5.45 20.43
CA SER A 129 -10.49 -5.85 21.82
C SER A 129 -9.26 -5.14 22.39
N THR A 130 -9.23 -3.80 22.33
CA THR A 130 -8.33 -2.99 23.16
C THR A 130 -8.98 -1.63 23.41
N SER A 131 -9.70 -1.51 24.51
CA SER A 131 -9.80 -0.34 25.41
C SER A 131 -11.04 -0.49 26.28
N ARG A 132 -10.85 -1.01 27.50
CA ARG A 132 -11.60 -0.58 28.67
C ARG A 132 -10.63 -0.49 29.84
#